data_AF-A0A329S5U9-F1
#
_entry.id   AF-A0A329S5U9-F1
#
_cell.length_a   1.000
_cell.length_b   1.000
_cell.length_c   1.000
_cell.angle_alpha   90.00
_cell.angle_beta   90.00
_cell.angle_gamma   90.00
#
_symmetry.space_group_name_H-M   'P 1'
#
loop_
_entity.id
_entity.type
_entity.pdbx_description
1 polymer ?
#
loop_
_entity_poly.entity_id
_entity_poly.type
_entity_poly.pdbx_seq_one_letter_code
_entity_poly.pdbx_strand_id
1 'polypeptide(L)'
;MQFHYVYAHTGVIKRMIGFAHPDLLRLLKYTKNPLFIDCTFKVFPQPFSQLAIVMGYDPAYDFYLPIFYVLLPDKLQDAYWHLLDNVIMQCDLQVNPRYVTFDFEMGLLNAVRQLFIGVSVVGCLFHWKQALRRKMIDLRIPQETVSHVMTAGVIDVLTVIPIGEITEKCIPFVRSRVDESGHRGKCYTF
;
A
#
# COMPACT_ATOMS: atom_id res chain seq x y z
N MET A 1 8.84 20.77 -9.05
CA MET A 1 9.59 21.06 -7.81
C MET A 1 10.50 19.89 -7.47
N GLN A 2 11.56 20.17 -6.73
CA GLN A 2 12.49 19.16 -6.22
C GLN A 2 12.87 19.54 -4.79
N PHE A 3 13.01 18.55 -3.92
CA PHE A 3 13.65 18.73 -2.62
C PHE A 3 14.78 17.71 -2.44
N HIS A 4 15.80 18.11 -1.67
CA HIS A 4 16.87 17.24 -1.21
C HIS A 4 16.93 17.36 0.31
N TYR A 5 16.78 16.24 0.99
CA TYR A 5 16.71 16.19 2.44
C TYR A 5 17.80 15.28 3.01
N VAL A 6 18.46 15.75 4.06
CA VAL A 6 19.57 15.07 4.71
C VAL A 6 19.29 14.98 6.19
N TYR A 7 19.45 13.80 6.77
CA TYR A 7 19.24 13.55 8.19
C TYR A 7 20.27 12.55 8.71
N ALA A 8 20.44 12.52 10.03
CA ALA A 8 21.31 11.55 10.70
C ALA A 8 20.47 10.49 11.39
N HIS A 9 20.81 9.21 11.17
CA HIS A 9 20.21 8.09 11.89
C HIS A 9 21.33 7.21 12.43
N THR A 10 21.34 6.99 13.76
CA THR A 10 22.38 6.23 14.47
C THR A 10 23.81 6.63 14.08
N GLY A 11 24.07 7.94 13.96
CA GLY A 11 25.38 8.48 13.58
C GLY A 11 25.74 8.40 12.09
N VAL A 12 24.87 7.84 11.24
CA VAL A 12 25.06 7.75 9.78
C VAL A 12 24.24 8.83 9.08
N ILE A 13 24.88 9.59 8.20
CA ILE A 13 24.20 10.58 7.36
C ILE A 13 23.47 9.87 6.22
N LYS A 14 22.18 10.16 6.09
CA LYS A 14 21.28 9.62 5.07
C LYS A 14 20.71 10.76 4.22
N ARG A 15 20.39 10.46 2.96
CA ARG A 15 19.89 11.41 1.99
C ARG A 15 18.67 10.86 1.28
N MET A 16 17.72 11.73 0.97
CA MET A 16 16.61 11.45 0.08
C MET A 16 16.40 12.60 -0.90
N ILE A 17 15.86 12.28 -2.08
CA ILE A 17 15.53 13.26 -3.11
C ILE A 17 14.09 13.03 -3.52
N GLY A 18 13.29 14.09 -3.48
CA GLY A 18 11.90 14.06 -3.92
C GLY A 18 11.66 14.98 -5.12
N PHE A 19 10.81 14.52 -6.03
CA PHE A 19 10.36 15.26 -7.21
C PHE A 19 8.83 15.27 -7.23
N ALA A 20 8.25 16.41 -7.61
CA ALA A 20 6.81 16.52 -7.85
C ALA A 20 6.50 17.60 -8.88
N HIS A 21 5.35 17.49 -9.54
CA HIS A 21 4.83 18.57 -10.35
C HIS A 21 4.06 19.56 -9.44
N PRO A 22 4.41 20.87 -9.41
CA PRO A 22 3.78 21.84 -8.50
C PRO A 22 2.25 21.88 -8.61
N ASP A 23 1.72 21.83 -9.83
CA ASP A 23 0.28 21.89 -10.06
C ASP A 23 -0.48 20.67 -9.53
N LEU A 24 0.20 19.54 -9.31
CA LEU A 24 -0.42 18.33 -8.78
C LEU A 24 -0.51 18.34 -7.25
N LEU A 25 0.27 19.17 -6.56
CA LEU A 25 0.25 19.25 -5.09
C LEU A 25 -1.13 19.62 -4.55
N ARG A 26 -1.91 20.40 -5.32
CA ARG A 26 -3.29 20.78 -4.97
C ARG A 26 -4.17 19.57 -4.63
N LEU A 27 -3.92 18.42 -5.26
CA LEU A 27 -4.69 17.20 -5.03
C LEU A 27 -4.45 16.65 -3.62
N LEU A 28 -3.24 16.79 -3.07
CA LEU A 28 -2.93 16.37 -1.69
C LEU A 28 -3.45 17.36 -0.65
N LYS A 29 -3.70 18.61 -1.06
CA LYS A 29 -4.21 19.68 -0.20
C LYS A 29 -5.74 19.64 -0.04
N TYR A 30 -6.45 18.88 -0.88
CA TYR A 30 -7.88 18.68 -0.70
C TYR A 30 -8.16 17.94 0.61
N THR A 31 -8.96 18.58 1.46
CA THR A 31 -9.32 18.05 2.77
C THR A 31 -10.02 16.70 2.63
N LYS A 32 -9.56 15.71 3.40
CA LYS A 32 -10.09 14.33 3.40
C LYS A 32 -9.95 13.60 2.05
N ASN A 33 -9.09 14.07 1.14
CA ASN A 33 -8.74 13.29 -0.04
C ASN A 33 -7.87 12.09 0.37
N PRO A 34 -8.12 10.86 -0.11
CA PRO A 34 -7.29 9.73 0.24
C PRO A 34 -5.87 9.83 -0.31
N LEU A 35 -4.92 9.30 0.46
CA LEU A 35 -3.50 9.25 0.12
C LEU A 35 -3.11 7.81 -0.19
N PHE A 36 -2.35 7.60 -1.27
CA PHE A 36 -1.85 6.27 -1.63
C PHE A 36 -0.34 6.31 -1.73
N ILE A 37 0.33 5.30 -1.21
CA ILE A 37 1.79 5.21 -1.20
C ILE A 37 2.17 3.84 -1.74
N ASP A 38 3.03 3.83 -2.76
CA ASP A 38 3.58 2.62 -3.35
C ASP A 38 5.11 2.68 -3.35
N CYS A 39 5.75 1.61 -2.91
CA CYS A 39 7.21 1.53 -2.82
C CYS A 39 7.72 0.47 -3.80
N THR A 40 8.58 0.87 -4.74
CA THR A 40 9.24 -0.06 -5.67
C THR A 40 10.71 -0.26 -5.31
N PHE A 41 11.12 -1.53 -5.25
CA PHE A 41 12.46 -1.97 -4.84
C PHE A 41 13.35 -2.42 -6.00
N LYS A 42 12.95 -2.15 -7.25
CA LYS A 42 13.70 -2.59 -8.42
C LYS A 42 14.12 -1.46 -9.35
N VAL A 43 13.51 -0.29 -9.21
CA VAL A 43 13.69 0.83 -10.14
C VAL A 43 14.15 2.06 -9.34
N PHE A 44 15.44 2.09 -9.03
CA PHE A 44 16.07 3.22 -8.36
C PHE A 44 17.56 3.32 -8.75
N PRO A 45 18.13 4.53 -8.81
CA PRO A 45 19.57 4.72 -8.96
C PRO A 45 20.29 4.46 -7.63
N GLN A 46 21.51 3.94 -7.70
CA GLN A 46 22.41 3.95 -6.54
C GLN A 46 22.73 5.40 -6.13
N PRO A 47 22.87 5.72 -4.84
CA PRO A 47 22.96 4.82 -3.69
C PRO A 47 21.63 4.58 -2.94
N PHE A 48 20.47 4.82 -3.58
CA PHE A 48 19.17 4.65 -2.94
C PHE A 48 18.77 3.17 -2.88
N SER A 49 17.86 2.82 -1.97
CA SER A 49 17.38 1.44 -1.79
C SER A 49 15.96 1.23 -2.29
N GLN A 50 15.21 2.30 -2.55
CA GLN A 50 13.84 2.25 -3.05
C GLN A 50 13.39 3.58 -3.63
N LEU A 51 12.34 3.52 -4.46
CA LEU A 51 11.55 4.66 -4.90
C LEU A 51 10.16 4.54 -4.29
N ALA A 52 9.75 5.54 -3.51
CA ALA A 52 8.40 5.69 -3.01
C ALA A 52 7.62 6.67 -3.88
N ILE A 53 6.39 6.30 -4.23
CA ILE A 53 5.48 7.08 -5.06
C ILE A 53 4.28 7.45 -4.20
N VAL A 54 4.06 8.75 -4.00
CA VAL A 54 2.88 9.26 -3.29
C VAL A 54 1.87 9.74 -4.31
N MET A 55 0.67 9.18 -4.25
CA MET A 55 -0.41 9.43 -5.18
C MET A 55 -1.61 10.07 -4.47
N GLY A 56 -2.32 10.93 -5.18
CA GLY A 56 -3.61 11.49 -4.77
C GLY A 56 -4.70 11.10 -5.75
N TYR A 57 -5.95 11.08 -5.27
CA TYR A 57 -7.12 10.87 -6.12
C TYR A 57 -7.63 12.20 -6.67
N ASP A 58 -7.93 12.26 -7.97
CA ASP A 58 -8.61 13.42 -8.59
C ASP A 58 -10.12 13.11 -8.74
N PRO A 59 -10.99 13.70 -7.90
CA PRO A 59 -12.42 13.43 -7.95
C PRO A 59 -13.10 14.02 -9.20
N ALA A 60 -12.48 14.99 -9.88
CA ALA A 60 -13.08 15.59 -11.07
C ALA A 60 -13.04 14.64 -12.28
N TYR A 61 -12.04 13.76 -12.32
CA TYR A 61 -11.80 12.85 -13.44
C TYR A 61 -11.80 11.36 -13.04
N ASP A 62 -11.98 11.05 -11.77
CA ASP A 62 -12.06 9.70 -11.23
C ASP A 62 -10.82 8.83 -11.51
N PHE A 63 -9.62 9.37 -11.26
CA PHE A 63 -8.39 8.59 -11.36
C PHE A 63 -7.33 8.99 -10.33
N TYR A 64 -6.33 8.11 -10.18
CA TYR A 64 -5.21 8.29 -9.26
C TYR A 64 -4.00 8.86 -9.99
N LEU A 65 -3.40 9.90 -9.42
CA LEU A 65 -2.23 10.57 -9.97
C LEU A 65 -1.01 10.37 -9.07
N PRO A 66 0.14 9.94 -9.61
CA PRO A 66 1.41 10.04 -8.90
C PRO A 66 1.83 11.51 -8.83
N ILE A 67 2.09 11.97 -7.61
CA ILE A 67 2.36 13.37 -7.31
C ILE A 67 3.80 13.53 -6.89
N PHE A 68 4.26 12.72 -5.91
CA PHE A 68 5.66 12.68 -5.51
C PHE A 68 6.33 11.39 -5.93
N TYR A 69 7.57 11.52 -6.37
CA TYR A 69 8.53 10.45 -6.57
C TYR A 69 9.71 10.71 -5.64
N VAL A 70 9.92 9.84 -4.63
CA VAL A 70 10.92 10.06 -3.58
C VAL A 70 11.88 8.88 -3.52
N LEU A 71 13.15 9.15 -3.80
CA LEU A 71 14.24 8.20 -3.64
C LEU A 71 14.65 8.12 -2.18
N LEU A 72 14.51 6.94 -1.58
CA LEU A 72 14.79 6.72 -0.16
C LEU A 72 16.08 5.92 0.05
N PRO A 73 16.83 6.22 1.13
CA PRO A 73 18.10 5.57 1.42
C PRO A 73 17.93 4.13 1.92
N ASP A 74 16.82 3.83 2.59
CA ASP A 74 16.52 2.52 3.18
C ASP A 74 15.00 2.38 3.44
N LYS A 75 14.58 1.29 4.08
CA LYS A 75 13.19 0.95 4.42
C LYS A 75 12.86 1.12 5.90
N LEU A 76 13.64 1.94 6.62
CA LEU A 76 13.41 2.16 8.04
C LEU A 76 12.28 3.17 8.25
N GLN A 77 11.66 3.10 9.42
CA GLN A 77 10.60 4.02 9.83
C GLN A 77 11.01 5.50 9.69
N ASP A 78 12.23 5.87 10.08
CA ASP A 78 12.72 7.25 9.98
C ASP A 78 12.76 7.76 8.53
N ALA A 79 13.11 6.89 7.56
CA ALA A 79 13.09 7.27 6.15
C ALA A 79 11.65 7.57 5.69
N TYR A 80 10.68 6.76 6.10
CA TYR A 80 9.27 6.99 5.79
C TYR A 80 8.70 8.21 6.52
N TRP A 81 9.12 8.45 7.76
CA TRP A 81 8.72 9.63 8.51
C TRP A 81 9.18 10.89 7.79
N HIS A 82 10.46 10.96 7.42
CA HIS A 82 11.00 12.11 6.69
C HIS A 82 10.41 12.26 5.28
N LEU A 83 10.06 11.16 4.59
CA LEU A 83 9.30 11.22 3.33
C LEU A 83 7.97 11.95 3.54
N LEU A 84 7.19 11.51 4.53
CA LEU A 84 5.85 12.04 4.77
C LEU A 84 5.91 13.48 5.28
N ASP A 85 6.85 13.78 6.19
CA ASP A 85 7.09 15.14 6.69
C ASP A 85 7.44 16.10 5.54
N ASN A 86 8.34 15.70 4.62
CA ASN A 86 8.64 16.52 3.45
C ASN A 86 7.41 16.72 2.55
N VAL A 87 6.60 15.68 2.31
CA VAL A 87 5.35 15.81 1.53
C VAL A 87 4.39 16.81 2.19
N ILE A 88 4.21 16.72 3.51
CA ILE A 88 3.36 17.64 4.30
C ILE A 88 3.89 19.07 4.18
N MET A 89 5.19 19.27 4.35
CA MET A 89 5.85 20.58 4.24
C MET A 89 5.73 21.19 2.85
N GLN A 90 5.94 20.41 1.79
CA GLN A 90 5.77 20.88 0.40
C GLN A 90 4.31 21.17 0.04
N CYS A 91 3.35 20.69 0.83
CA CYS A 91 1.93 20.93 0.65
C CYS A 91 1.38 21.95 1.66
N ASP A 92 2.23 22.84 2.18
CA ASP A 92 1.87 23.92 3.11
C ASP A 92 1.16 23.43 4.38
N LEU A 93 1.53 22.26 4.89
CA LEU A 93 0.91 21.60 6.04
C LEU A 93 -0.58 21.24 5.86
N GLN A 94 -1.09 21.20 4.62
CA GLN A 94 -2.51 20.99 4.32
C GLN A 94 -2.86 19.53 3.99
N VAL A 95 -1.95 18.59 4.16
CA VAL A 95 -2.20 17.16 3.90
C VAL A 95 -3.03 16.58 5.06
N ASN A 96 -4.32 16.40 4.84
CA ASN A 96 -5.27 15.87 5.83
C ASN A 96 -6.11 14.74 5.22
N PRO A 97 -5.53 13.53 5.07
CA PRO A 97 -6.20 12.44 4.37
C PRO A 97 -7.35 11.84 5.17
N ARG A 98 -8.34 11.27 4.47
CA ARG A 98 -9.40 10.45 5.10
C ARG A 98 -8.87 9.08 5.50
N TYR A 99 -8.12 8.46 4.60
CA TYR A 99 -7.40 7.23 4.82
C TYR A 99 -6.10 7.25 4.03
N VAL A 100 -5.14 6.43 4.46
CA VAL A 100 -3.89 6.20 3.76
C VAL A 100 -3.83 4.73 3.33
N THR A 101 -3.55 4.49 2.06
CA THR A 101 -3.41 3.14 1.49
C THR A 101 -1.97 2.85 1.12
N PHE A 102 -1.43 1.74 1.58
CA PHE A 102 -0.09 1.25 1.26
C PHE A 102 -0.02 -0.27 1.44
N ASP A 103 1.06 -0.91 0.99
CA ASP A 103 1.36 -2.29 1.40
C ASP A 103 1.86 -2.27 2.85
N PHE A 104 1.43 -3.18 3.72
CA PHE A 104 1.59 -3.09 5.19
C PHE A 104 3.04 -3.18 5.73
N GLU A 105 4.00 -2.49 5.13
CA GLU A 105 5.33 -2.25 5.67
C GLU A 105 5.24 -1.59 7.04
N MET A 106 5.83 -2.24 8.04
CA MET A 106 5.75 -1.79 9.43
C MET A 106 6.36 -0.40 9.64
N GLY A 107 7.47 -0.09 8.95
CA GLY A 107 8.11 1.21 9.02
C GLY A 107 7.19 2.34 8.53
N LEU A 108 6.53 2.14 7.39
CA LEU A 108 5.59 3.10 6.83
C LEU A 108 4.31 3.21 7.69
N LEU A 109 3.80 2.09 8.21
CA LEU A 109 2.67 2.07 9.13
C LEU A 109 2.92 2.93 10.37
N ASN A 110 4.09 2.77 10.98
CA ASN A 110 4.44 3.54 12.17
C ASN A 110 4.61 5.03 11.85
N ALA A 111 5.26 5.37 10.74
CA ALA A 111 5.41 6.77 10.31
C ALA A 111 4.05 7.45 10.05
N VAL A 112 3.14 6.76 9.34
CA VAL A 112 1.77 7.24 9.10
C VAL A 112 1.03 7.47 10.41
N ARG A 113 1.11 6.54 11.37
CA ARG A 113 0.44 6.68 12.68
C ARG A 113 0.99 7.83 13.52
N GLN A 114 2.26 8.17 13.37
CA GLN A 114 2.88 9.30 14.07
C GLN A 114 2.47 10.64 13.47
N LEU A 115 2.43 10.76 12.14
CA LEU A 115 2.16 12.03 11.44
C LEU A 115 0.67 12.29 11.22
N PHE A 116 -0.15 11.26 11.05
CA PHE A 116 -1.58 11.35 10.78
C PHE A 116 -2.38 10.64 11.88
N ILE A 117 -2.43 11.25 13.07
CA ILE A 117 -3.08 10.67 14.25
C ILE A 117 -4.56 10.37 13.95
N GLY A 118 -4.98 9.13 14.22
CA GLY A 118 -6.37 8.69 14.03
C GLY A 118 -6.80 8.46 12.58
N VAL A 119 -5.89 8.58 11.60
CA VAL A 119 -6.22 8.26 10.21
C VAL A 119 -6.47 6.75 10.05
N SER A 120 -7.45 6.42 9.22
CA SER A 120 -7.67 5.02 8.84
C SER A 120 -6.56 4.56 7.89
N VAL A 121 -5.98 3.40 8.18
CA VAL A 121 -5.02 2.75 7.29
C VAL A 121 -5.72 1.61 6.56
N VAL A 122 -5.62 1.60 5.24
CA VAL A 122 -6.23 0.59 4.37
C VAL A 122 -5.13 -0.17 3.65
N GLY A 123 -5.21 -1.50 3.64
CA GLY A 123 -4.27 -2.32 2.90
C GLY A 123 -4.50 -2.24 1.40
N CYS A 124 -3.43 -2.26 0.61
CA CYS A 124 -3.54 -2.34 -0.84
C CYS A 124 -4.13 -3.70 -1.30
N LEU A 125 -5.34 -3.69 -1.87
CA LEU A 125 -6.02 -4.90 -2.37
C LEU A 125 -5.19 -5.63 -3.43
N PHE A 126 -4.51 -4.89 -4.32
CA PHE A 126 -3.65 -5.47 -5.35
C PHE A 126 -2.53 -6.32 -4.74
N HIS A 127 -1.78 -5.76 -3.79
CA HIS A 127 -0.70 -6.47 -3.11
C HIS A 127 -1.21 -7.66 -2.29
N TRP A 128 -2.38 -7.53 -1.65
CA TRP A 128 -3.02 -8.61 -0.93
C TRP A 128 -3.43 -9.77 -1.86
N LYS A 129 -4.12 -9.50 -2.98
CA LYS A 129 -4.48 -10.52 -3.99
C LYS A 129 -3.22 -11.15 -4.59
N GLN A 130 -2.18 -10.36 -4.86
CA GLN A 130 -0.91 -10.85 -5.37
C GLN A 130 -0.23 -11.83 -4.40
N ALA A 131 -0.23 -11.52 -3.09
CA ALA A 131 0.32 -12.39 -2.06
C ALA A 131 -0.44 -13.73 -1.98
N LEU A 132 -1.78 -13.68 -2.00
CA LEU A 132 -2.62 -14.88 -2.03
C LEU A 132 -2.37 -15.72 -3.29
N ARG A 133 -2.26 -15.07 -4.46
CA ARG A 133 -1.96 -15.75 -5.72
C ARG A 133 -0.63 -16.50 -5.64
N ARG A 134 0.44 -15.86 -5.16
CA ARG A 134 1.74 -16.51 -4.95
C ARG A 134 1.61 -17.72 -4.04
N LYS A 135 0.92 -17.57 -2.91
CA LYS A 135 0.75 -18.66 -1.95
C LYS A 135 -0.03 -19.85 -2.55
N MET A 136 -1.08 -19.60 -3.32
CA MET A 136 -1.82 -20.67 -4.00
C MET A 136 -0.97 -21.43 -5.01
N ILE A 137 -0.11 -20.72 -5.76
CA ILE A 137 0.84 -21.33 -6.70
C ILE A 137 1.86 -22.19 -5.96
N ASP A 138 2.39 -21.70 -4.84
CA ASP A 138 3.33 -22.46 -3.99
C ASP A 138 2.69 -23.74 -3.43
N LEU A 139 1.40 -23.68 -3.11
CA LEU A 139 0.57 -24.81 -2.69
C LEU A 139 0.16 -25.74 -3.84
N ARG A 140 0.63 -25.48 -5.07
CA ARG A 140 0.34 -26.28 -6.28
C ARG A 140 -1.15 -26.36 -6.63
N ILE A 141 -1.94 -25.34 -6.27
CA ILE A 141 -3.33 -25.23 -6.72
C ILE A 141 -3.34 -25.03 -8.26
N PRO A 142 -4.23 -25.71 -9.00
CA PRO A 142 -4.31 -25.58 -10.45
C PRO A 142 -4.45 -24.12 -10.90
N GLN A 143 -3.75 -23.75 -11.98
CA GLN A 143 -3.74 -22.37 -12.48
C GLN A 143 -5.14 -21.86 -12.84
N GLU A 144 -6.02 -22.73 -13.37
CA GLU A 144 -7.41 -22.40 -13.68
C GLU A 144 -8.18 -22.02 -12.40
N THR A 145 -8.03 -22.80 -11.33
CA THR A 145 -8.61 -22.49 -10.02
C THR A 145 -8.07 -21.17 -9.47
N VAL A 146 -6.75 -20.96 -9.53
CA VAL A 146 -6.12 -19.69 -9.11
C VAL A 146 -6.67 -18.50 -9.88
N SER A 147 -6.82 -18.64 -11.20
CA SER A 147 -7.39 -17.60 -12.06
C SER A 147 -8.83 -17.28 -11.67
N HIS A 148 -9.66 -18.31 -11.48
CA HIS A 148 -11.05 -18.16 -11.05
C HIS A 148 -11.17 -17.47 -9.69
N VAL A 149 -10.41 -17.93 -8.69
CA VAL A 149 -10.40 -17.36 -7.34
C VAL A 149 -9.95 -15.89 -7.33
N MET A 150 -9.09 -15.50 -8.27
CA MET A 150 -8.61 -14.12 -8.41
C MET A 150 -9.59 -13.18 -9.12
N THR A 151 -10.68 -13.69 -9.70
CA THR A 151 -11.74 -12.84 -10.26
C THR A 151 -12.44 -12.00 -9.18
N ALA A 152 -13.12 -10.93 -9.61
CA ALA A 152 -13.85 -10.06 -8.69
C ALA A 152 -15.07 -10.78 -8.10
N GLY A 153 -15.30 -10.60 -6.81
CA GLY A 153 -16.44 -11.18 -6.08
C GLY A 153 -16.22 -12.61 -5.61
N VAL A 154 -14.99 -13.11 -5.65
CA VAL A 154 -14.63 -14.43 -5.11
C VAL A 154 -13.79 -14.25 -3.86
N ILE A 155 -12.46 -14.20 -3.96
CA ILE A 155 -11.60 -14.12 -2.76
C ILE A 155 -11.62 -12.74 -2.11
N ASP A 156 -11.79 -11.68 -2.90
CA ASP A 156 -11.83 -10.29 -2.42
C ASP A 156 -13.08 -9.96 -1.59
N VAL A 157 -14.08 -10.84 -1.55
CA VAL A 157 -15.19 -10.73 -0.59
C VAL A 157 -14.67 -10.76 0.86
N LEU A 158 -13.53 -11.42 1.13
CA LEU A 158 -12.88 -11.42 2.44
C LEU A 158 -12.51 -10.00 2.93
N THR A 159 -12.37 -9.01 2.04
CA THR A 159 -11.98 -7.65 2.42
C THR A 159 -13.17 -6.74 2.73
N VAL A 160 -14.41 -7.19 2.51
CA VAL A 160 -15.63 -6.39 2.70
C VAL A 160 -16.61 -6.99 3.71
N ILE A 161 -16.36 -8.21 4.18
CA ILE A 161 -17.17 -8.89 5.20
C ILE A 161 -16.63 -8.58 6.60
N PRO A 162 -17.51 -8.37 7.62
CA PRO A 162 -17.07 -8.19 9.00
C PRO A 162 -16.19 -9.34 9.49
N ILE A 163 -15.16 -9.03 10.28
CA ILE A 163 -14.16 -10.02 10.73
C ILE A 163 -14.81 -11.23 11.42
N GLY A 164 -15.84 -11.00 12.25
CA GLY A 164 -16.55 -12.07 12.94
C GLY A 164 -17.34 -13.02 12.03
N GLU A 165 -17.61 -12.62 10.80
CA GLU A 165 -18.36 -13.42 9.82
C GLU A 165 -17.46 -14.16 8.82
N ILE A 166 -16.15 -13.88 8.84
CA ILE A 166 -15.21 -14.46 7.87
C ILE A 166 -15.24 -15.99 7.94
N THR A 167 -15.10 -16.55 9.14
CA THR A 167 -14.99 -18.01 9.33
C THR A 167 -16.29 -18.74 8.99
N GLU A 168 -17.43 -18.22 9.46
CA GLU A 168 -18.72 -18.92 9.37
C GLU A 168 -19.45 -18.69 8.05
N LYS A 169 -19.25 -17.54 7.39
CA LYS A 169 -19.99 -17.17 6.19
C LYS A 169 -19.08 -17.01 4.97
N CYS A 170 -17.99 -16.26 5.10
CA CYS A 170 -17.15 -15.92 3.95
C CYS A 170 -16.35 -17.11 3.42
N ILE A 171 -15.67 -17.87 4.29
CA ILE A 171 -14.90 -19.05 3.87
C ILE A 171 -15.79 -20.08 3.16
N PRO A 172 -16.96 -20.49 3.72
CA PRO A 172 -17.89 -21.37 3.01
C PRO A 172 -18.35 -20.81 1.66
N PHE A 173 -18.64 -19.50 1.58
CA PHE A 173 -19.00 -18.85 0.32
C PHE A 173 -17.86 -18.97 -0.71
N VAL A 174 -16.62 -18.62 -0.36
CA VAL A 174 -15.48 -18.72 -1.29
C VAL A 174 -15.28 -20.17 -1.73
N ARG A 175 -15.37 -21.14 -0.81
CA ARG A 175 -15.29 -22.57 -1.13
C ARG A 175 -16.37 -23.01 -2.11
N SER A 176 -17.61 -22.54 -1.95
CA SER A 176 -18.70 -22.86 -2.88
C SER A 176 -18.47 -22.34 -4.31
N ARG A 177 -17.54 -21.39 -4.49
CA ARG A 177 -17.11 -20.88 -5.80
C ARG A 177 -15.90 -21.61 -6.36
N VAL A 178 -15.35 -22.58 -5.64
CA VAL A 178 -14.18 -23.35 -6.06
C VAL A 178 -14.58 -24.81 -6.26
N ASP A 179 -14.21 -25.39 -7.38
CA ASP A 179 -14.36 -26.83 -7.57
C ASP A 179 -13.31 -27.58 -6.74
N GLU A 180 -13.75 -28.15 -5.62
CA GLU A 180 -12.89 -28.93 -4.70
C GLU A 180 -12.78 -30.41 -5.09
N SER A 181 -13.41 -30.85 -6.18
CA SER A 181 -13.53 -32.28 -6.57
C SER A 181 -12.18 -33.00 -6.74
N GLY A 182 -11.09 -32.28 -6.99
CA GLY A 182 -9.73 -32.83 -7.11
C GLY A 182 -8.82 -32.74 -5.87
N HIS A 183 -9.20 -32.06 -4.77
CA HIS A 183 -8.28 -31.70 -3.69
C HIS A 183 -8.82 -31.95 -2.27
N ARG A 184 -9.26 -33.19 -1.98
CA ARG A 184 -9.53 -33.63 -0.59
C ARG A 184 -8.24 -33.89 0.20
N GLY A 185 -7.37 -32.90 0.29
CA GLY A 185 -6.31 -32.87 1.30
C GLY A 185 -6.88 -32.22 2.56
N LYS A 186 -6.84 -32.91 3.71
CA LYS A 186 -7.34 -32.39 5.00
C LYS A 186 -6.80 -30.97 5.23
N CYS A 187 -7.69 -29.99 5.20
CA CYS A 187 -7.42 -28.64 5.67
C CYS A 187 -7.40 -28.70 7.20
N TYR A 188 -6.21 -28.84 7.79
CA TYR A 188 -6.05 -28.63 9.22
C TYR A 188 -6.23 -27.14 9.48
N THR A 189 -7.24 -26.83 10.29
CA THR A 189 -7.53 -25.52 10.83
C THR A 189 -6.30 -24.97 11.57
N PHE A 190 -5.96 -23.71 11.30
CA PHE A 190 -5.09 -22.92 12.18
C PHE A 190 -5.87 -22.48 13.42
#